data_AF-A0A382KSP7-F1
#
_entry.id   AF-A0A382KSP7-F1
#
_cell.length_a   1.000
_cell.length_b   1.000
_cell.length_c   1.000
_cell.angle_alpha   90.00
_cell.angle_beta   90.00
_cell.angle_gamma   90.00
#
_symmetry.space_group_name_H-M   'P 1'
#
loop_
_entity.id
_entity.type
_entity.pdbx_description
1 polymer ?
#
loop_
_entity_poly.entity_id
_entity_poly.type
_entity_poly.pdbx_seq_one_letter_code
_entity_poly.pdbx_strand_id
1 'polypeptide(L)'
;MSEIYNPYAISLDGLVIDDPVSAFFDFCREREKIRFAREAGIPAPWTDDPIFQQGRFLNVFREDDRGSIAILNFARNLEKDLPTLIHALFFARWCNRQETLDKLSLKIISQPNELLKVLDTLDPWCNVTAYPVEQVHWEGAQYTRLDAATRLFGEIKEQLAETINGAQGDVIKATNAINVLFRMQNDFPIFMAIIDLAWFRPDVINPKSHVPTGIGAVAYLDRLQKHFGIDSHQQTCDQMIAMQKEYWPEAK
;
A
#
# COMPACT_ATOMS: atom_id res chain seq x y z
N MET A 1 -23.80 4.21 8.37
CA MET A 1 -22.41 4.57 8.03
C MET A 1 -22.44 6.02 7.61
N SER A 2 -21.71 6.91 8.27
CA SER A 2 -21.53 8.27 7.74
C SER A 2 -20.78 8.13 6.42
N GLU A 3 -21.31 8.69 5.32
CA GLU A 3 -20.58 8.76 4.06
C GLU A 3 -19.23 9.43 4.33
N ILE A 4 -18.14 8.68 4.08
CA ILE A 4 -16.79 9.22 4.18
C ILE A 4 -16.67 10.24 3.04
N TYR A 5 -16.46 11.51 3.38
CA TYR A 5 -16.24 12.55 2.39
C TYR A 5 -15.01 12.20 1.53
N ASN A 6 -15.24 12.02 0.22
CA ASN A 6 -14.17 11.79 -0.74
C ASN A 6 -13.91 13.07 -1.55
N PRO A 7 -12.81 13.80 -1.31
CA PRO A 7 -12.51 15.04 -2.03
C PRO A 7 -12.21 14.81 -3.52
N TYR A 8 -11.92 13.58 -3.92
CA TYR A 8 -11.54 13.23 -5.29
C TYR A 8 -12.70 12.71 -6.14
N ALA A 9 -13.89 12.49 -5.57
CA ALA A 9 -15.01 11.85 -6.27
C ALA A 9 -15.38 12.54 -7.61
N ILE A 10 -15.31 13.88 -7.62
CA ILE A 10 -15.63 14.70 -8.79
C ILE A 10 -14.38 15.23 -9.52
N SER A 11 -13.18 14.72 -9.19
CA SER A 11 -11.89 15.26 -9.67
C SER A 11 -11.71 15.22 -11.19
N LEU A 12 -12.50 14.40 -11.86
CA LEU A 12 -12.43 14.20 -13.31
C LEU A 12 -13.68 14.75 -14.01
N ASP A 13 -14.60 15.42 -13.31
CA ASP A 13 -15.83 15.95 -13.91
C ASP A 13 -15.53 16.98 -14.99
N GLY A 14 -16.26 16.87 -16.10
CA GLY A 14 -16.00 17.67 -17.31
C GLY A 14 -14.89 17.12 -18.21
N LEU A 15 -14.08 16.15 -17.75
CA LEU A 15 -13.14 15.44 -18.61
C LEU A 15 -13.88 14.40 -19.46
N VAL A 16 -13.73 14.50 -20.78
CA VAL A 16 -14.25 13.51 -21.74
C VAL A 16 -13.14 12.48 -22.00
N ILE A 17 -13.45 11.21 -21.74
CA ILE A 17 -12.57 10.08 -22.04
C ILE A 17 -13.39 9.11 -22.88
N ASP A 18 -13.11 9.05 -24.18
CA ASP A 18 -13.89 8.23 -25.13
C ASP A 18 -13.75 6.74 -24.83
N ASP A 19 -12.53 6.31 -24.53
CA ASP A 19 -12.19 4.94 -24.11
C ASP A 19 -11.37 4.97 -22.82
N PRO A 20 -12.00 4.83 -21.63
CA PRO A 20 -11.29 4.81 -20.36
C PRO A 20 -10.45 3.54 -20.16
N VAL A 21 -10.69 2.46 -20.92
CA VAL A 21 -9.87 1.26 -20.85
C VAL A 21 -8.55 1.52 -21.55
N SER A 22 -8.60 1.97 -22.80
CA SER A 22 -7.39 2.30 -23.55
C SER A 22 -6.59 3.40 -22.86
N ALA A 23 -7.25 4.47 -22.39
CA ALA A 23 -6.58 5.57 -21.70
C ALA A 23 -5.84 5.12 -20.42
N PHE A 24 -6.41 4.19 -19.65
CA PHE A 24 -5.75 3.63 -18.48
C PHE A 24 -4.48 2.85 -18.86
N PHE A 25 -4.57 1.96 -19.84
CA PHE A 25 -3.42 1.17 -20.26
C PHE A 25 -2.35 1.99 -21.00
N ASP A 26 -2.74 3.04 -21.73
CA ASP A 26 -1.81 4.03 -22.31
C ASP A 26 -1.01 4.74 -21.22
N PHE A 27 -1.69 5.21 -20.16
CA PHE A 27 -1.01 5.79 -18.99
C PHE A 27 -0.02 4.80 -18.37
N CYS A 28 -0.42 3.55 -18.17
CA CYS A 28 0.43 2.51 -17.60
C CYS A 28 1.68 2.26 -18.46
N ARG A 29 1.52 2.10 -19.78
CA ARG A 29 2.64 1.89 -20.71
C ARG A 29 3.61 3.06 -20.73
N GLU A 30 3.11 4.29 -20.83
CA GLU A 30 3.98 5.48 -20.86
C GLU A 30 4.71 5.64 -19.52
N ARG A 31 4.03 5.39 -18.40
CA ARG A 31 4.66 5.45 -17.08
C ARG A 31 5.77 4.41 -16.91
N GLU A 32 5.62 3.21 -17.45
CA GLU A 32 6.65 2.16 -17.43
C GLU A 32 7.81 2.46 -18.39
N LYS A 33 7.53 3.00 -19.58
CA LYS A 33 8.57 3.49 -20.50
C LYS A 33 9.45 4.55 -19.83
N ILE A 34 8.86 5.49 -19.11
CA ILE A 34 9.58 6.50 -18.31
C ILE A 34 10.44 5.81 -17.23
N ARG A 35 9.88 4.81 -16.53
CA ARG A 35 10.62 4.05 -15.50
C ARG A 35 11.85 3.37 -16.11
N PHE A 36 11.69 2.66 -17.22
CA PHE A 36 12.79 1.98 -17.91
C PHE A 36 13.86 2.94 -18.41
N ALA A 37 13.48 4.08 -19.01
CA ALA A 37 14.44 5.09 -19.46
C ALA A 37 15.27 5.64 -18.30
N ARG A 38 14.62 5.95 -17.17
CA ARG A 38 15.29 6.40 -15.94
C ARG A 38 16.25 5.36 -15.39
N GLU A 39 15.82 4.10 -15.30
CA GLU A 39 16.65 2.99 -14.78
C GLU A 39 17.82 2.65 -15.69
N ALA A 40 17.68 2.86 -17.01
CA ALA A 40 18.77 2.77 -17.97
C ALA A 40 19.79 3.92 -17.89
N GLY A 41 19.59 4.89 -16.99
CA GLY A 41 20.49 6.03 -16.81
C GLY A 41 20.39 7.09 -17.91
N ILE A 42 19.31 7.08 -18.71
CA ILE A 42 19.08 8.09 -19.75
C ILE A 42 18.84 9.45 -19.08
N PRO A 43 19.47 10.54 -19.56
CA PRO A 43 19.24 11.87 -19.00
C PRO A 43 17.80 12.34 -19.25
N ALA A 44 17.25 13.08 -18.30
CA ALA A 44 15.93 13.70 -18.44
C ALA A 44 15.91 14.76 -19.57
N PRO A 45 14.75 15.05 -20.19
CA PRO A 45 13.42 14.47 -19.91
C PRO A 45 13.24 13.06 -20.49
N TRP A 46 12.47 12.21 -19.78
CA TRP A 46 12.19 10.82 -20.21
C TRP A 46 10.94 10.67 -21.08
N THR A 47 10.19 11.75 -21.23
CA THR A 47 8.96 11.84 -22.05
C THR A 47 8.75 13.29 -22.45
N ASP A 48 8.09 13.51 -23.57
CA ASP A 48 7.68 14.84 -24.04
C ASP A 48 6.32 15.27 -23.46
N ASP A 49 5.63 14.38 -22.76
CA ASP A 49 4.33 14.69 -22.14
C ASP A 49 4.50 15.62 -20.93
N PRO A 50 3.95 16.85 -20.97
CA PRO A 50 4.08 17.82 -19.89
C PRO A 50 3.42 17.36 -18.58
N ILE A 51 2.40 16.51 -18.63
CA ILE A 51 1.73 15.97 -17.43
C ILE A 51 2.73 15.09 -16.66
N PHE A 52 3.42 14.19 -17.35
CA PHE A 52 4.43 13.33 -16.74
C PHE A 52 5.69 14.08 -16.30
N GLN A 53 6.04 15.18 -16.96
CA GLN A 53 7.16 16.04 -16.54
C GLN A 53 6.85 16.83 -15.26
N GLN A 54 5.60 17.27 -15.08
CA GLN A 54 5.21 18.14 -13.97
C GLN A 54 4.61 17.37 -12.77
N GLY A 55 3.96 16.25 -13.05
CA GLY A 55 3.31 15.41 -12.05
C GLY A 55 4.27 14.49 -11.31
N ARG A 56 3.85 14.07 -10.11
CA ARG A 56 4.53 13.02 -9.33
C ARG A 56 3.67 11.78 -9.33
N PHE A 57 4.08 10.78 -10.09
CA PHE A 57 3.36 9.52 -10.23
C PHE A 57 4.16 8.38 -9.59
N LEU A 58 3.46 7.53 -8.85
CA LEU A 58 3.99 6.25 -8.39
C LEU A 58 4.36 5.36 -9.58
N ASN A 59 5.13 4.30 -9.35
CA ASN A 59 5.29 3.29 -10.39
C ASN A 59 3.97 2.54 -10.59
N VAL A 60 3.81 1.91 -11.76
CA VAL A 60 2.60 1.14 -12.06
C VAL A 60 2.56 -0.14 -11.22
N PHE A 61 3.70 -0.80 -11.10
CA PHE A 61 3.89 -1.99 -10.28
C PHE A 61 4.49 -1.61 -8.92
N ARG A 62 3.84 -2.06 -7.84
CA ARG A 62 4.19 -1.67 -6.47
C ARG A 62 5.55 -2.21 -6.04
N GLU A 63 5.97 -3.33 -6.59
CA GLU A 63 7.28 -3.94 -6.35
C GLU A 63 8.44 -3.06 -6.84
N ASP A 64 8.20 -2.16 -7.80
CA ASP A 64 9.20 -1.22 -8.29
C ASP A 64 9.29 0.06 -7.44
N ASP A 65 8.39 0.22 -6.46
CA ASP A 65 8.45 1.34 -5.53
C ASP A 65 9.59 1.16 -4.53
N ARG A 66 10.38 2.22 -4.40
CA ARG A 66 11.51 2.32 -3.48
C ARG A 66 11.15 1.91 -2.05
N GLY A 67 9.98 2.32 -1.57
CA GLY A 67 9.47 1.95 -0.23
C GLY A 67 9.16 0.46 -0.10
N SER A 68 8.57 -0.14 -1.14
CA SER A 68 8.29 -1.58 -1.18
C SER A 68 9.58 -2.40 -1.17
N ILE A 69 10.57 -2.01 -1.98
CA ILE A 69 11.88 -2.65 -2.02
C ILE A 69 12.55 -2.61 -0.63
N ALA A 70 12.50 -1.46 0.06
CA ALA A 70 13.04 -1.32 1.40
C ALA A 70 12.35 -2.24 2.42
N ILE A 71 11.02 -2.37 2.34
CA ILE A 71 10.24 -3.26 3.20
C ILE A 71 10.56 -4.74 2.91
N LEU A 72 10.63 -5.11 1.64
CA LEU A 72 11.00 -6.46 1.22
C LEU A 72 12.39 -6.86 1.73
N ASN A 73 13.34 -5.93 1.69
CA ASN A 73 14.68 -6.13 2.23
C ASN A 73 14.69 -6.21 3.76
N PHE A 74 13.95 -5.33 4.43
CA PHE A 74 13.87 -5.26 5.88
C PHE A 74 13.28 -6.54 6.49
N ALA A 75 12.18 -7.06 5.92
CA ALA A 75 11.46 -8.23 6.42
C ALA A 75 11.96 -9.57 5.85
N ARG A 76 13.06 -9.56 5.08
CA ARG A 76 13.62 -10.75 4.42
C ARG A 76 13.94 -11.85 5.45
N ASN A 77 13.69 -13.11 5.07
CA ASN A 77 13.97 -14.31 5.87
C ASN A 77 13.06 -14.52 7.10
N LEU A 78 11.94 -13.78 7.19
CA LEU A 78 10.95 -13.95 8.27
C LEU A 78 9.77 -14.84 7.88
N GLU A 79 9.78 -15.46 6.69
CA GLU A 79 8.64 -16.22 6.15
C GLU A 79 8.22 -17.37 7.07
N LYS A 80 9.17 -17.94 7.82
CA LYS A 80 8.92 -19.05 8.75
C LYS A 80 8.31 -18.63 10.10
N ASP A 81 8.39 -17.36 10.47
CA ASP A 81 7.87 -16.83 11.74
C ASP A 81 6.83 -15.74 11.43
N LEU A 82 5.58 -16.17 11.25
CA LEU A 82 4.49 -15.31 10.84
C LEU A 82 4.23 -14.13 11.80
N PRO A 83 4.14 -14.32 13.13
CA PRO A 83 4.00 -13.19 14.06
C PRO A 83 5.14 -12.17 13.95
N THR A 84 6.40 -12.63 13.87
CA THR A 84 7.54 -11.71 13.74
C THR A 84 7.56 -11.00 12.37
N LEU A 85 7.17 -11.69 11.30
CA LEU A 85 6.98 -11.07 9.98
C LEU A 85 5.90 -9.98 10.02
N ILE A 86 4.73 -10.26 10.60
CA ILE A 86 3.65 -9.28 10.75
C ILE A 86 4.13 -8.06 11.55
N HIS A 87 4.81 -8.28 12.68
CA HIS A 87 5.40 -7.19 13.46
C HIS A 87 6.34 -6.33 12.61
N ALA A 88 7.24 -6.94 11.84
CA ALA A 88 8.17 -6.23 10.97
C ALA A 88 7.45 -5.42 9.89
N LEU A 89 6.43 -5.98 9.23
CA LEU A 89 5.66 -5.30 8.18
C LEU A 89 4.84 -4.13 8.72
N PHE A 90 4.16 -4.31 9.86
CA PHE A 90 3.41 -3.24 10.52
C PHE A 90 4.34 -2.11 10.97
N PHE A 91 5.47 -2.43 11.61
CA PHE A 91 6.50 -1.44 11.95
C PHE A 91 6.97 -0.69 10.70
N ALA A 92 7.27 -1.41 9.63
CA ALA A 92 7.82 -0.82 8.43
C ALA A 92 6.82 0.09 7.70
N ARG A 93 5.52 -0.21 7.72
CA ARG A 93 4.46 0.67 7.20
C ARG A 93 4.10 1.82 8.13
N TRP A 94 4.28 1.69 9.44
CA TRP A 94 4.17 2.83 10.35
C TRP A 94 5.37 3.76 10.25
N CYS A 95 6.57 3.26 9.95
CA CYS A 95 7.71 4.09 9.58
C CYS A 95 7.51 4.71 8.17
N ASN A 96 7.25 3.88 7.17
CA ASN A 96 7.10 4.20 5.75
C ASN A 96 8.25 5.04 5.17
N ARG A 97 9.49 4.79 5.62
CA ARG A 97 10.68 5.55 5.21
C ARG A 97 11.88 4.63 5.01
N GLN A 98 12.34 4.51 3.77
CA GLN A 98 13.49 3.67 3.41
C GLN A 98 14.72 4.02 4.26
N GLU A 99 15.07 5.30 4.37
CA GLU A 99 16.31 5.75 5.01
C GLU A 99 16.37 5.37 6.50
N THR A 100 15.21 5.09 7.11
CA THR A 100 15.11 4.56 8.48
C THR A 100 15.22 3.04 8.47
N LEU A 101 14.46 2.34 7.62
CA LEU A 101 14.52 0.88 7.51
C LEU A 101 15.93 0.36 7.18
N ASP A 102 16.65 1.04 6.28
CA ASP A 102 18.02 0.69 5.87
C ASP A 102 19.04 0.78 7.03
N LYS A 103 18.72 1.51 8.11
CA LYS A 103 19.59 1.67 9.28
C LYS A 103 19.21 0.77 10.46
N LEU A 104 18.09 0.06 10.37
CA LEU A 104 17.58 -0.78 11.45
C LEU A 104 17.84 -2.25 11.16
N SER A 105 17.95 -3.04 12.22
CA SER A 105 18.01 -4.51 12.13
C SER A 105 16.73 -5.13 12.67
N LEU A 106 16.35 -6.30 12.19
CA LEU A 106 15.17 -7.03 12.71
C LEU A 106 15.25 -7.33 14.21
N LYS A 107 16.46 -7.42 14.77
CA LYS A 107 16.63 -7.62 16.21
C LYS A 107 16.18 -6.39 17.01
N ILE A 108 16.44 -5.19 16.50
CA ILE A 108 16.19 -3.96 17.26
C ILE A 108 14.70 -3.68 17.43
N ILE A 109 13.85 -4.13 16.50
CA ILE A 109 12.39 -3.95 16.64
C ILE A 109 11.79 -4.77 17.78
N SER A 110 12.50 -5.80 18.27
CA SER A 110 12.10 -6.55 19.47
C SER A 110 12.66 -5.93 20.77
N GLN A 111 13.26 -4.74 20.71
CA GLN A 111 13.91 -4.07 21.83
C GLN A 111 13.39 -2.63 21.97
N PRO A 112 12.18 -2.41 22.48
CA PRO A 112 11.51 -1.10 22.42
C PRO A 112 12.32 0.08 22.94
N ASN A 113 13.03 -0.09 24.05
CA ASN A 113 13.85 0.97 24.64
C ASN A 113 15.07 1.34 23.79
N GLU A 114 15.72 0.35 23.17
CA GLU A 114 16.86 0.60 22.28
C GLU A 114 16.40 1.12 20.92
N LEU A 115 15.28 0.60 20.40
CA LEU A 115 14.65 1.12 19.19
C LEU A 115 14.32 2.60 19.34
N LEU A 116 13.68 3.01 20.44
CA LEU A 116 13.35 4.42 20.71
C LEU A 116 14.59 5.31 20.68
N LYS A 117 15.69 4.90 21.33
CA LYS A 117 16.95 5.65 21.30
C LYS A 117 17.50 5.80 19.88
N VAL A 118 17.43 4.74 19.07
CA VAL A 118 17.90 4.81 17.68
C VAL A 118 16.99 5.71 16.84
N LEU A 119 15.67 5.59 16.94
CA LEU A 119 14.73 6.42 16.19
C LEU A 119 14.87 7.91 16.53
N ASP A 120 15.21 8.24 17.78
CA ASP A 120 15.49 9.63 18.22
C ASP A 120 16.68 10.25 17.45
N THR A 121 17.64 9.43 17.01
CA THR A 121 18.77 9.89 16.17
C THR A 121 18.44 10.02 14.68
N LEU A 122 17.22 9.63 14.26
CA LEU A 122 16.83 9.50 12.86
C LEU A 122 15.75 10.49 12.42
N ASP A 123 15.77 11.75 12.87
CA ASP A 123 14.72 12.73 12.58
C ASP A 123 14.64 13.16 11.07
N PRO A 124 13.48 13.01 10.38
CA PRO A 124 12.26 12.34 10.82
C PRO A 124 12.36 10.81 10.67
N TRP A 125 12.05 10.06 11.73
CA TRP A 125 12.16 8.58 11.71
C TRP A 125 11.09 7.91 10.84
N CYS A 126 10.08 8.67 10.45
CA CYS A 126 8.96 8.21 9.66
C CYS A 126 8.65 9.20 8.54
N ASN A 127 7.79 8.80 7.60
CA ASN A 127 7.28 9.72 6.59
C ASN A 127 6.30 10.72 7.23
N VAL A 128 6.54 12.01 7.03
CA VAL A 128 5.73 13.14 7.57
C VAL A 128 4.94 13.90 6.51
N THR A 129 5.11 13.58 5.22
CA THR A 129 4.51 14.34 4.11
C THR A 129 3.45 13.54 3.38
N ALA A 130 3.82 12.35 2.91
CA ALA A 130 2.94 11.43 2.20
C ALA A 130 2.63 10.26 3.13
N TYR A 131 1.45 9.64 2.97
CA TYR A 131 1.03 8.49 3.78
C TYR A 131 0.71 8.86 5.25
N PRO A 132 -0.44 9.51 5.50
CA PRO A 132 -0.84 9.84 6.86
C PRO A 132 -1.11 8.56 7.67
N VAL A 133 -0.49 8.47 8.83
CA VAL A 133 -0.72 7.40 9.82
C VAL A 133 -1.19 8.06 11.10
N GLU A 134 -2.39 7.69 11.52
CA GLU A 134 -3.00 8.20 12.74
C GLU A 134 -2.73 7.31 13.95
N GLN A 135 -3.32 7.67 15.09
CA GLN A 135 -3.22 6.91 16.32
C GLN A 135 -3.95 5.58 16.21
N VAL A 136 -3.47 4.58 16.95
CA VAL A 136 -4.10 3.27 17.07
C VAL A 136 -4.82 3.21 18.41
N HIS A 137 -6.09 2.79 18.41
CA HIS A 137 -6.79 2.43 19.64
C HIS A 137 -6.64 0.95 19.90
N TRP A 138 -6.32 0.55 21.12
CA TRP A 138 -6.22 -0.84 21.50
C TRP A 138 -6.65 -1.03 22.95
N GLU A 139 -7.57 -1.96 23.19
CA GLU A 139 -8.10 -2.29 24.54
C GLU A 139 -8.48 -1.08 25.42
N GLY A 140 -9.03 -0.03 24.79
CA GLY A 140 -9.46 1.18 25.48
C GLY A 140 -8.36 2.23 25.70
N ALA A 141 -7.13 1.97 25.29
CA ALA A 141 -6.03 2.93 25.28
C ALA A 141 -5.77 3.47 23.87
N GLN A 142 -5.19 4.67 23.79
CA GLN A 142 -4.70 5.27 22.55
C GLN A 142 -3.17 5.20 22.50
N TYR A 143 -2.66 4.77 21.36
CA TYR A 143 -1.23 4.67 21.08
C TYR A 143 -0.87 5.68 19.99
N THR A 144 0.17 6.47 20.27
CA THR A 144 0.75 7.33 19.23
C THR A 144 1.32 6.48 18.09
N ARG A 145 1.56 7.08 16.92
CA ARG A 145 2.25 6.39 15.81
C ARG A 145 3.58 5.77 16.27
N LEU A 146 4.32 6.48 17.13
CA LEU A 146 5.59 6.01 17.68
C LEU A 146 5.40 4.85 18.66
N ASP A 147 4.46 4.96 19.60
CA ASP A 147 4.20 3.89 20.59
C ASP A 147 3.65 2.64 19.93
N ALA A 148 2.76 2.80 18.93
CA ALA A 148 2.22 1.70 18.16
C ALA A 148 3.35 0.93 17.45
N ALA A 149 4.21 1.66 16.75
CA ALA A 149 5.32 1.09 15.99
C ALA A 149 6.39 0.44 16.89
N THR A 150 6.73 1.06 18.02
CA THR A 150 7.89 0.66 18.81
C THR A 150 7.57 -0.32 19.95
N ARG A 151 6.30 -0.42 20.35
CA ARG A 151 5.86 -1.25 21.49
C ARG A 151 4.68 -2.13 21.12
N LEU A 152 3.54 -1.52 20.80
CA LEU A 152 2.26 -2.23 20.69
C LEU A 152 2.36 -3.41 19.73
N PHE A 153 2.83 -3.20 18.50
CA PHE A 153 2.86 -4.26 17.49
C PHE A 153 3.71 -5.46 17.89
N GLY A 154 4.77 -5.25 18.67
CA GLY A 154 5.57 -6.34 19.22
C GLY A 154 4.82 -7.12 20.31
N GLU A 155 4.02 -6.44 21.12
CA GLU A 155 3.21 -7.02 22.20
C GLU A 155 2.02 -7.83 21.64
N ILE A 156 1.38 -7.37 20.57
CA ILE A 156 0.14 -7.96 20.05
C ILE A 156 0.32 -8.82 18.79
N LYS A 157 1.56 -9.06 18.35
CA LYS A 157 1.86 -9.74 17.06
C LYS A 157 1.20 -11.12 16.90
N GLU A 158 1.05 -11.87 17.98
CA GLU A 158 0.38 -13.18 17.97
C GLU A 158 -1.11 -13.02 17.65
N GLN A 159 -1.79 -12.08 18.31
CA GLN A 159 -3.20 -11.79 18.06
C GLN A 159 -3.44 -11.20 16.67
N LEU A 160 -2.51 -10.39 16.15
CA LEU A 160 -2.55 -9.94 14.75
C LEU A 160 -2.45 -11.12 13.79
N ALA A 161 -1.55 -12.07 14.05
CA ALA A 161 -1.40 -13.29 13.24
C ALA A 161 -2.65 -14.15 13.24
N GLU A 162 -3.26 -14.38 14.40
CA GLU A 162 -4.54 -15.10 14.51
C GLU A 162 -5.66 -14.39 13.74
N THR A 163 -5.78 -13.07 13.91
CA THR A 163 -6.82 -12.27 13.25
C THR A 163 -6.67 -12.28 11.73
N ILE A 164 -5.45 -12.15 11.23
CA ILE A 164 -5.15 -12.20 9.79
C ILE A 164 -5.43 -13.60 9.22
N ASN A 165 -5.01 -14.66 9.90
CA ASN A 165 -5.32 -16.03 9.48
C ASN A 165 -6.84 -16.30 9.42
N GLY A 166 -7.60 -15.71 10.35
CA GLY A 166 -9.06 -15.80 10.37
C GLY A 166 -9.75 -15.20 9.13
N ALA A 167 -9.07 -14.34 8.37
CA ALA A 167 -9.58 -13.78 7.12
C ALA A 167 -9.48 -14.73 5.91
N GLN A 168 -8.81 -15.88 6.07
CA GLN A 168 -8.73 -16.95 5.06
C GLN A 168 -8.23 -16.47 3.69
N GLY A 169 -7.17 -15.66 3.68
CA GLY A 169 -6.57 -15.16 2.45
C GLY A 169 -7.16 -13.87 1.89
N ASP A 170 -8.28 -13.39 2.41
CA ASP A 170 -9.00 -12.21 1.91
C ASP A 170 -8.44 -10.91 2.53
N VAL A 171 -7.89 -10.03 1.67
CA VAL A 171 -7.26 -8.78 2.06
C VAL A 171 -8.24 -7.79 2.68
N ILE A 172 -9.46 -7.69 2.14
CA ILE A 172 -10.49 -6.77 2.63
C ILE A 172 -10.94 -7.23 4.01
N LYS A 173 -11.23 -8.52 4.18
CA LYS A 173 -11.61 -9.09 5.48
C LYS A 173 -10.49 -8.94 6.51
N ALA A 174 -9.25 -9.22 6.14
CA ALA A 174 -8.11 -9.06 7.04
C ALA A 174 -7.94 -7.60 7.47
N THR A 175 -8.05 -6.65 6.53
CA THR A 175 -7.93 -5.21 6.81
C THR A 175 -9.01 -4.76 7.78
N ASN A 176 -10.26 -5.12 7.50
CA ASN A 176 -11.39 -4.78 8.35
C ASN A 176 -11.27 -5.42 9.74
N ALA A 177 -10.84 -6.69 9.83
CA ALA A 177 -10.69 -7.39 11.10
C ALA A 177 -9.62 -6.74 11.99
N ILE A 178 -8.48 -6.35 11.42
CA ILE A 178 -7.47 -5.58 12.16
C ILE A 178 -8.00 -4.19 12.51
N ASN A 179 -8.73 -3.52 11.61
CA ASN A 179 -9.26 -2.19 11.90
C ASN A 179 -10.37 -2.19 12.96
N VAL A 180 -11.11 -3.29 13.14
CA VAL A 180 -12.02 -3.45 14.30
C VAL A 180 -11.25 -3.36 15.62
N LEU A 181 -10.03 -3.90 15.64
CA LEU A 181 -9.15 -3.81 16.80
C LEU A 181 -8.57 -2.40 16.96
N PHE A 182 -8.04 -1.82 15.87
CA PHE A 182 -7.29 -0.57 15.88
C PHE A 182 -8.14 0.71 15.88
N ARG A 183 -9.39 0.61 15.41
CA ARG A 183 -10.37 1.71 15.29
C ARG A 183 -9.84 2.96 14.59
N MET A 184 -9.05 2.75 13.55
CA MET A 184 -8.54 3.81 12.68
C MET A 184 -9.66 4.28 11.72
N GLN A 185 -9.81 5.60 11.59
CA GLN A 185 -10.53 6.25 10.50
C GLN A 185 -9.84 6.04 9.14
N ASN A 186 -8.51 6.08 9.10
CA ASN A 186 -7.70 5.79 7.92
C ASN A 186 -6.95 4.47 8.10
N ASP A 187 -7.55 3.38 7.62
CA ASP A 187 -7.00 2.03 7.68
C ASP A 187 -6.03 1.69 6.54
N PHE A 188 -5.72 2.65 5.67
CA PHE A 188 -4.77 2.46 4.58
C PHE A 188 -3.42 1.86 5.04
N PRO A 189 -2.84 2.26 6.20
CA PRO A 189 -1.63 1.62 6.71
C PRO A 189 -1.77 0.14 7.03
N ILE A 190 -2.94 -0.27 7.51
CA ILE A 190 -3.28 -1.67 7.80
C ILE A 190 -3.35 -2.45 6.48
N PHE A 191 -4.11 -1.95 5.51
CA PHE A 191 -4.23 -2.55 4.18
C PHE A 191 -2.85 -2.79 3.54
N MET A 192 -1.99 -1.78 3.59
CA MET A 192 -0.67 -1.85 2.99
C MET A 192 0.25 -2.87 3.65
N ALA A 193 0.17 -3.04 4.97
CA ALA A 193 0.93 -4.08 5.68
C ALA A 193 0.40 -5.50 5.36
N ILE A 194 -0.92 -5.64 5.17
CA ILE A 194 -1.55 -6.91 4.80
C ILE A 194 -1.19 -7.32 3.38
N ILE A 195 -1.21 -6.39 2.43
CA ILE A 195 -0.84 -6.72 1.04
C ILE A 195 0.68 -6.92 0.90
N ASP A 196 1.52 -6.33 1.77
CA ASP A 196 2.94 -6.71 1.88
C ASP A 196 3.11 -8.17 2.30
N LEU A 197 2.29 -8.66 3.23
CA LEU A 197 2.36 -10.03 3.72
C LEU A 197 2.15 -11.05 2.60
N ALA A 198 1.33 -10.72 1.60
CA ALA A 198 1.09 -11.57 0.43
C ALA A 198 2.35 -11.89 -0.37
N TRP A 199 3.36 -11.00 -0.37
CA TRP A 199 4.65 -11.26 -1.03
C TRP A 199 5.48 -12.34 -0.34
N PHE A 200 5.33 -12.49 0.98
CA PHE A 200 6.09 -13.44 1.79
C PHE A 200 5.33 -14.73 2.08
N ARG A 201 4.02 -14.62 2.30
CA ARG A 201 3.13 -15.68 2.75
C ARG A 201 1.83 -15.71 1.93
N PRO A 202 1.92 -16.11 0.65
CA PRO A 202 0.74 -16.25 -0.21
C PRO A 202 -0.26 -17.31 0.28
N ASP A 203 0.16 -18.18 1.20
CA ASP A 203 -0.68 -19.15 1.91
C ASP A 203 -1.53 -18.51 3.03
N VAL A 204 -1.13 -17.33 3.53
CA VAL A 204 -1.86 -16.59 4.58
C VAL A 204 -2.74 -15.50 3.98
N ILE A 205 -2.20 -14.72 3.04
CA ILE A 205 -2.94 -13.72 2.25
C ILE A 205 -2.81 -14.06 0.78
N ASN A 206 -3.95 -14.22 0.10
CA ASN A 206 -3.97 -14.54 -1.31
C ASN A 206 -3.57 -13.31 -2.14
N PRO A 207 -2.49 -13.37 -2.94
CA PRO A 207 -2.08 -12.25 -3.79
C PRO A 207 -3.12 -11.84 -4.84
N LYS A 208 -4.09 -12.73 -5.14
CA LYS A 208 -5.19 -12.47 -6.07
C LYS A 208 -6.47 -11.99 -5.38
N SER A 209 -6.45 -11.77 -4.07
CA SER A 209 -7.60 -11.24 -3.35
C SER A 209 -7.97 -9.86 -3.90
N HIS A 210 -9.27 -9.56 -3.96
CA HIS A 210 -9.72 -8.19 -4.12
C HIS A 210 -9.16 -7.31 -2.99
N VAL A 211 -8.99 -6.03 -3.30
CA VAL A 211 -8.49 -5.01 -2.39
C VAL A 211 -9.53 -3.91 -2.19
N PRO A 212 -9.47 -3.13 -1.09
CA PRO A 212 -10.36 -1.99 -0.89
C PRO A 212 -10.22 -0.96 -2.02
N THR A 213 -11.33 -0.33 -2.41
CA THR A 213 -11.27 0.82 -3.32
C THR A 213 -10.70 2.03 -2.57
N GLY A 214 -9.52 2.50 -2.98
CA GLY A 214 -8.96 3.74 -2.46
C GLY A 214 -9.74 4.97 -2.92
N ILE A 215 -9.86 5.98 -2.06
CA ILE A 215 -10.60 7.22 -2.34
C ILE A 215 -10.17 7.93 -3.63
N GLY A 216 -8.88 7.86 -3.98
CA GLY A 216 -8.34 8.45 -5.21
C GLY A 216 -8.67 7.66 -6.48
N ALA A 217 -9.03 6.38 -6.36
CA ALA A 217 -9.37 5.52 -7.49
C ALA A 217 -10.86 5.62 -7.87
N VAL A 218 -11.72 6.02 -6.93
CA VAL A 218 -13.19 6.07 -7.09
C VAL A 218 -13.59 6.77 -8.39
N ALA A 219 -13.12 8.01 -8.62
CA ALA A 219 -13.53 8.78 -9.78
C ALA A 219 -13.23 8.10 -11.13
N TYR A 220 -12.10 7.39 -11.25
CA TYR A 220 -11.76 6.69 -12.49
C TYR A 220 -12.51 5.36 -12.60
N LEU A 221 -12.66 4.63 -11.48
CA LEU A 221 -13.43 3.39 -11.45
C LEU A 221 -14.92 3.62 -11.76
N ASP A 222 -15.52 4.71 -11.30
CA ASP A 222 -16.90 5.10 -11.64
C ASP A 222 -17.08 5.27 -13.17
N ARG A 223 -16.06 5.79 -13.86
CA ARG A 223 -16.07 5.94 -15.33
C ARG A 223 -15.98 4.59 -16.03
N LEU A 224 -15.11 3.71 -15.54
CA LEU A 224 -15.00 2.34 -16.05
C LEU A 224 -16.29 1.55 -15.80
N GLN A 225 -16.90 1.67 -14.62
CA GLN A 225 -18.21 1.10 -14.30
C GLN A 225 -19.28 1.53 -15.30
N LYS A 226 -19.38 2.83 -15.56
CA LYS A 226 -20.31 3.38 -16.55
C LYS A 226 -20.00 2.88 -17.96
N HIS A 227 -18.73 2.79 -18.33
CA HIS A 227 -18.30 2.30 -19.63
C HIS A 227 -18.65 0.82 -19.84
N PHE A 228 -18.46 -0.01 -18.81
CA PHE A 228 -18.79 -1.44 -18.86
C PHE A 228 -20.26 -1.77 -18.57
N GLY A 229 -21.01 -0.84 -17.98
CA GLY A 229 -22.37 -1.11 -17.47
C GLY A 229 -22.37 -2.05 -16.26
N ILE A 230 -21.42 -1.88 -15.33
CA ILE A 230 -21.22 -2.73 -14.15
C ILE A 230 -21.30 -1.88 -12.87
N ASP A 231 -21.96 -2.39 -11.83
CA ASP A 231 -22.26 -1.63 -10.59
C ASP A 231 -21.31 -1.93 -9.42
N SER A 232 -20.18 -2.63 -9.66
CA SER A 232 -19.15 -2.90 -8.64
C SER A 232 -17.74 -2.55 -9.10
N HIS A 233 -16.98 -1.86 -8.23
CA HIS A 233 -15.55 -1.63 -8.44
C HIS A 233 -14.76 -2.93 -8.50
N GLN A 234 -15.11 -3.95 -7.71
CA GLN A 234 -14.43 -5.25 -7.73
C GLN A 234 -14.61 -5.92 -9.09
N GLN A 235 -15.84 -5.98 -9.60
CA GLN A 235 -16.12 -6.51 -10.94
C GLN A 235 -15.44 -5.70 -12.04
N THR A 236 -15.35 -4.37 -11.86
CA THR A 236 -14.62 -3.48 -12.78
C THR A 236 -13.12 -3.81 -12.79
N CYS A 237 -12.51 -4.02 -11.63
CA CYS A 237 -11.12 -4.46 -11.53
C CYS A 237 -10.91 -5.83 -12.17
N ASP A 238 -11.82 -6.80 -11.96
CA ASP A 238 -11.73 -8.13 -12.59
C ASP A 238 -11.76 -8.02 -14.11
N GLN A 239 -12.63 -7.16 -14.65
CA GLN A 239 -12.72 -6.89 -16.08
C GLN A 239 -11.42 -6.27 -16.61
N MET A 240 -10.87 -5.26 -15.92
CA MET A 240 -9.60 -4.64 -16.30
C MET A 240 -8.44 -5.65 -16.28
N ILE A 241 -8.37 -6.52 -15.27
CA ILE A 241 -7.36 -7.59 -15.18
C ILE A 241 -7.49 -8.57 -16.35
N ALA A 242 -8.72 -8.95 -16.72
CA ALA A 242 -8.95 -9.82 -17.87
C ALA A 242 -8.49 -9.19 -19.19
N MET A 243 -8.72 -7.88 -19.35
CA MET A 243 -8.34 -7.11 -20.55
C MET A 243 -6.84 -6.79 -20.62
N GLN A 244 -6.10 -6.88 -19.50
CA GLN A 244 -4.66 -6.59 -19.47
C GLN A 244 -3.87 -7.35 -20.55
N LYS A 245 -4.19 -8.61 -20.83
CA LYS A 245 -3.48 -9.42 -21.84
C LYS A 245 -3.64 -8.91 -23.27
N GLU A 246 -4.74 -8.21 -23.55
CA GLU A 246 -5.01 -7.63 -24.86
C GLU A 246 -4.37 -6.25 -24.95
N TYR A 247 -4.57 -5.41 -23.93
CA TYR A 247 -4.15 -4.02 -23.98
C TYR A 247 -2.68 -3.86 -23.64
N TRP A 248 -2.13 -4.66 -22.74
CA TRP A 248 -0.74 -4.54 -22.29
C TRP A 248 -0.10 -5.92 -22.05
N PRO A 249 0.14 -6.71 -23.11
CA PRO A 249 0.64 -8.07 -23.02
C PRO A 249 2.05 -8.20 -22.43
N GLU A 250 2.86 -7.13 -22.47
CA GLU A 250 4.21 -7.09 -21.90
C GLU A 250 4.22 -6.77 -20.39
N ALA A 251 3.06 -6.52 -19.79
CA ALA A 251 2.94 -6.30 -18.35
C ALA A 251 3.39 -7.54 -17.56
N LYS A 252 3.98 -7.31 -16.38
CA LYS A 252 4.49 -8.35 -15.47
C LYS A 252 3.38 -9.27 -14.97
#